data_AF-A0A329QUS3-F1
#
_entry.id   AF-A0A329QUS3-F1
#
_cell.length_a   1.000
_cell.length_b   1.000
_cell.length_c   1.000
_cell.angle_alpha   90.00
_cell.angle_beta   90.00
_cell.angle_gamma   90.00
#
_symmetry.space_group_name_H-M   'P 1'
#
loop_
_entity.id
_entity.type
_entity.pdbx_description
1 polymer ?
#
loop_
_entity_poly.entity_id
_entity_poly.type
_entity_poly.pdbx_seq_one_letter_code
_entity_poly.pdbx_strand_id
1 'polypeptide(L)'
;METYITQVMELLSLGKTSDGVNQITVAVSQEDRQAIYEINIDEFTYLGLEMLKPLNGDRIRLSPYSKWDPYRNTFYSSIIRTTEVSRDVQYFACSEAYINEIKRIRNLPPVSVEDRVEEPAQQWTQLLRQFSAHMPKILILSLVTIGLLIVLSITSKGNDDSANTFSGSVGVAMAGEKDDDFEAPMVLTAISEPYKTETSVTAARTNPIVLSHVSDQPDSNHESFEVIDIDKEESFFGLPKEYVALTFDDGPSTLTKQFVDILTEQKVVATFLFVGQKVERNRDAVIYASEHGMAIGNHSWDHSLLPKDTPQNQSESLSKTNSVLESLTHKTVTLFRPPYGAVNNKLVSEVKKLNMKTLLWNRDPEDWNAKKPEDIIRYFHQVEAAGGVYVLHENKNTLEALPAILKHLKEKNLKFVIFK
;
A
#
# COMPACT_ATOMS: atom_id res chain seq x y z
N MET A 1 24.34 -23.65 -2.20
CA MET A 1 23.13 -23.39 -1.40
C MET A 1 23.39 -22.03 -0.75
N GLU A 2 23.05 -20.94 -1.44
CA GLU A 2 23.25 -19.59 -0.89
C GLU A 2 22.11 -19.32 0.10
N THR A 3 22.45 -19.24 1.37
CA THR A 3 21.54 -18.82 2.44
C THR A 3 21.18 -17.35 2.17
N TYR A 4 19.94 -17.08 1.73
CA TYR A 4 19.47 -15.72 1.55
C TYR A 4 19.27 -15.09 2.94
N ILE A 5 20.29 -14.38 3.38
CA ILE A 5 20.27 -13.72 4.68
C ILE A 5 19.33 -12.50 4.59
N THR A 6 18.13 -12.63 5.14
CA THR A 6 17.09 -11.59 5.07
C THR A 6 17.39 -10.48 6.08
N GLN A 7 17.78 -9.31 5.57
CA GLN A 7 17.98 -8.11 6.38
C GLN A 7 16.61 -7.50 6.76
N VAL A 8 16.41 -7.19 8.04
CA VAL A 8 15.19 -6.59 8.56
C VAL A 8 15.48 -5.16 9.03
N MET A 9 14.68 -4.20 8.56
CA MET A 9 14.73 -2.81 9.01
C MET A 9 13.57 -2.53 9.96
N GLU A 10 13.87 -2.05 11.17
CA GLU A 10 12.89 -1.67 12.19
C GLU A 10 12.97 -0.16 12.45
N LEU A 11 11.84 0.53 12.37
CA LEU A 11 11.72 1.95 12.70
C LEU A 11 11.62 2.08 14.23
N LEU A 12 12.67 2.60 14.85
CA LEU A 12 12.75 2.78 16.30
C LEU A 12 12.18 4.12 16.76
N SER A 13 12.37 5.18 15.97
CA SER A 13 11.91 6.51 16.33
C SER A 13 11.65 7.39 15.09
N LEU A 14 10.76 8.37 15.27
CA LEU A 14 10.48 9.48 14.35
C LEU A 14 10.40 10.75 15.19
N GLY A 15 11.24 11.74 14.90
CA GLY A 15 11.29 12.97 15.67
C GLY A 15 12.09 14.07 14.99
N LYS A 16 12.38 15.13 15.76
CA LYS A 16 13.26 16.22 15.34
C LYS A 16 14.47 16.29 16.28
N THR A 17 15.64 16.60 15.73
CA THR A 17 16.84 16.88 16.54
C THR A 17 16.67 18.18 17.33
N SER A 18 17.60 18.48 18.26
CA SER A 18 17.64 19.76 19.00
C SER A 18 17.64 20.98 18.07
N ASP A 19 18.21 20.81 16.89
CA ASP A 19 18.38 21.87 15.89
C ASP A 19 17.21 21.90 14.89
N GLY A 20 16.16 21.11 15.13
CA GLY A 20 14.91 21.11 14.35
C GLY A 20 14.94 20.24 13.09
N VAL A 21 15.98 19.43 12.87
CA VAL A 21 16.10 18.55 11.70
C VAL A 21 15.21 17.33 11.87
N ASN A 22 14.37 17.03 10.89
CA ASN A 22 13.52 15.85 10.88
C ASN A 22 14.38 14.58 10.74
N GLN A 23 14.18 13.61 11.63
CA GLN A 23 15.02 12.42 11.70
C GLN A 23 14.20 11.16 12.03
N ILE A 24 14.65 10.03 11.47
CA ILE A 24 14.24 8.70 11.92
C ILE A 24 15.44 7.91 12.44
N THR A 25 15.18 7.02 13.41
CA THR A 25 16.15 6.03 13.85
C THR A 25 15.72 4.66 13.33
N VAL A 26 16.60 3.97 12.60
CA VAL A 26 16.32 2.65 12.01
C VAL A 26 17.34 1.63 12.51
N ALA A 27 16.85 0.55 13.11
CA ALA A 27 17.66 -0.63 13.38
C ALA A 27 17.65 -1.57 12.18
N VAL A 28 18.81 -2.02 11.76
CA VAL A 28 18.99 -2.95 10.65
C VAL A 28 19.62 -4.21 11.20
N SER A 29 18.89 -5.31 11.14
CA SER A 29 19.31 -6.60 11.67
C SER A 29 19.48 -7.62 10.57
N GLN A 30 20.50 -8.47 10.70
CA GLN A 30 20.80 -9.56 9.79
C GLN A 30 21.45 -10.69 10.60
N GLU A 31 20.75 -11.81 10.76
CA GLU A 31 21.15 -12.90 11.69
C GLU A 31 21.37 -12.32 13.11
N ASP A 32 22.54 -12.54 13.70
CA ASP A 32 22.90 -12.07 15.05
C ASP A 32 23.52 -10.65 15.05
N ARG A 33 23.56 -9.97 13.91
CA ARG A 33 24.17 -8.64 13.78
C ARG A 33 23.10 -7.55 13.66
N GLN A 34 23.31 -6.44 14.38
CA GLN A 34 22.42 -5.28 14.35
C GLN A 34 23.23 -3.98 14.29
N ALA A 35 22.81 -3.06 13.42
CA ALA A 35 23.33 -1.69 13.36
C ALA A 35 22.17 -0.69 13.47
N ILE A 36 22.40 0.44 14.14
CA ILE A 36 21.42 1.52 14.28
C ILE A 36 21.89 2.70 13.44
N TYR A 37 20.99 3.24 12.62
CA TYR A 37 21.24 4.39 11.77
C TYR A 37 20.29 5.52 12.15
N GLU A 38 20.86 6.71 12.32
CA GLU A 38 20.12 7.96 12.39
C GLU A 38 20.08 8.57 10.99
N ILE A 39 18.88 8.79 10.48
CA ILE A 39 18.66 9.21 9.10
C ILE A 39 17.91 10.53 9.13
N ASN A 40 18.56 11.58 8.63
CA ASN A 40 17.88 12.84 8.38
C ASN A 40 16.96 12.67 7.17
N ILE A 41 15.69 13.05 7.33
CA ILE A 41 14.68 12.97 6.28
C ILE A 41 14.13 14.35 5.98
N ASP A 42 13.66 14.55 4.75
CA ASP A 42 13.00 15.79 4.37
C ASP A 42 11.62 15.92 5.04
N GLU A 43 11.09 17.14 5.06
CA GLU A 43 9.78 17.43 5.66
C GLU A 43 8.63 16.66 5.01
N PHE A 44 8.67 16.45 3.69
CA PHE A 44 7.62 15.71 2.99
C PHE A 44 7.55 14.24 3.46
N THR A 45 8.70 13.56 3.55
CA THR A 45 8.78 12.20 4.10
C THR A 45 8.40 12.17 5.59
N TYR A 46 8.85 13.15 6.37
CA TYR A 46 8.54 13.24 7.80
C TYR A 46 7.03 13.35 8.04
N LEU A 47 6.35 14.23 7.31
CA LEU A 47 4.89 14.38 7.39
C LEU A 47 4.18 13.09 6.97
N GLY A 48 4.66 12.41 5.93
CA GLY A 48 4.13 11.11 5.49
C GLY A 48 4.16 10.06 6.60
N LEU A 49 5.26 9.95 7.34
CA LEU A 49 5.38 9.06 8.49
C LEU A 49 4.59 9.55 9.72
N GLU A 50 4.49 10.87 9.90
CA GLU A 50 3.74 11.47 11.01
C GLU A 50 2.23 11.24 10.88
N MET A 51 1.69 11.22 9.66
CA MET A 51 0.28 10.85 9.40
C MET A 51 -0.04 9.40 9.80
N LEU A 52 0.98 8.57 9.97
CA LEU A 52 0.83 7.19 10.46
C LEU A 52 0.86 7.13 12.00
N LYS A 53 0.97 8.25 12.73
CA LYS A 53 0.87 8.22 14.20
C LYS A 53 -0.56 7.85 14.66
N PRO A 54 -0.69 7.20 15.84
CA PRO A 54 0.38 6.85 16.74
C PRO A 54 1.14 5.63 16.21
N LEU A 55 2.47 5.68 16.23
CA LEU A 55 3.35 4.56 15.86
C LEU A 55 3.35 3.52 17.01
N ASN A 56 2.15 3.00 17.32
CA ASN A 56 1.90 2.03 18.37
C ASN A 56 2.03 0.61 17.82
N GLY A 57 2.66 -0.27 18.61
CA GLY A 57 2.92 -1.67 18.29
C GLY A 57 4.26 -2.11 18.86
N ASP A 58 4.42 -3.41 19.10
CA ASP A 58 5.65 -3.93 19.70
C ASP A 58 6.84 -3.81 18.75
N ARG A 59 6.58 -3.86 17.42
CA ARG A 59 7.59 -3.66 16.37
C ARG A 59 7.00 -3.03 15.11
N ILE A 60 7.74 -2.08 14.55
CA ILE A 60 7.42 -1.43 13.27
C ILE A 60 8.55 -1.75 12.30
N ARG A 61 8.25 -2.52 11.26
CA ARG A 61 9.23 -2.80 10.20
C ARG A 61 9.09 -1.78 9.10
N LEU A 62 10.20 -1.21 8.66
CA LEU A 62 10.28 -0.31 7.53
C LEU A 62 10.55 -1.12 6.26
N SER A 63 9.82 -0.86 5.19
CA SER A 63 10.09 -1.49 3.90
C SER A 63 11.42 -0.96 3.34
N PRO A 64 12.36 -1.84 2.96
CA PRO A 64 13.59 -1.44 2.27
C PRO A 64 13.36 -1.16 0.78
N TYR A 65 12.10 -1.18 0.33
CA TYR A 65 11.68 -0.96 -1.05
C TYR A 65 10.56 0.10 -1.09
N SER A 66 10.71 1.04 -2.02
CA SER A 66 9.71 2.07 -2.33
C SER A 66 9.24 1.92 -3.77
N LYS A 67 8.01 2.34 -4.04
CA LYS A 67 7.33 2.27 -5.35
C LYS A 67 7.05 3.68 -5.86
N TRP A 68 7.12 3.89 -7.17
CA TRP A 68 6.68 5.14 -7.79
C TRP A 68 5.18 5.10 -8.06
N ASP A 69 4.45 6.15 -7.68
CA ASP A 69 3.05 6.36 -8.05
C ASP A 69 2.98 7.45 -9.14
N PRO A 70 2.69 7.08 -10.40
CA PRO A 70 2.62 8.03 -11.50
C PRO A 70 1.41 8.97 -11.43
N TYR A 71 0.34 8.62 -10.70
CA TYR A 71 -0.86 9.46 -10.58
C TYR A 71 -0.67 10.59 -9.59
N ARG A 72 0.10 10.33 -8.52
CA ARG A 72 0.44 11.33 -7.51
C ARG A 72 1.82 11.95 -7.75
N ASN A 73 2.53 11.50 -8.78
CA ASN A 73 3.87 11.93 -9.15
C ASN A 73 4.81 11.92 -7.93
N THR A 74 4.76 10.84 -7.15
CA THR A 74 5.49 10.72 -5.88
C THR A 74 5.84 9.27 -5.57
N PHE A 75 6.86 9.04 -4.75
CA PHE A 75 7.18 7.71 -4.28
C PHE A 75 6.40 7.37 -3.02
N TYR A 76 6.17 6.07 -2.81
CA TYR A 76 5.61 5.53 -1.60
C TYR A 76 6.51 4.44 -1.03
N SER A 77 6.72 4.48 0.28
CA SER A 77 7.28 3.37 1.05
C SER A 77 6.19 2.81 1.96
N SER A 78 6.50 1.75 2.70
CA SER A 78 5.56 1.15 3.64
C SER A 78 6.20 0.83 4.97
N ILE A 79 5.38 0.85 6.02
CA ILE A 79 5.69 0.23 7.30
C ILE A 79 4.77 -0.97 7.50
N ILE A 80 5.28 -1.95 8.25
CA ILE A 80 4.53 -3.12 8.70
C ILE A 80 4.49 -3.05 10.22
N ARG A 81 3.32 -2.77 10.77
CA ARG A 81 3.09 -2.82 12.22
C ARG A 81 2.75 -4.24 12.61
N THR A 82 3.45 -4.75 13.61
CA THR A 82 3.15 -6.06 14.19
C THR A 82 2.82 -5.86 15.67
N THR A 83 1.65 -6.32 16.07
CA THR A 83 1.21 -6.47 17.47
C THR A 83 1.12 -7.96 17.81
N GLU A 84 0.82 -8.31 19.05
CA GLU A 84 0.53 -9.69 19.44
C GLU A 84 -0.58 -10.36 18.60
N VAL A 85 -1.53 -9.58 18.06
CA VAL A 85 -2.76 -10.10 17.45
C VAL A 85 -2.97 -9.68 15.99
N SER A 86 -2.21 -8.71 15.48
CA SER A 86 -2.40 -8.17 14.12
C SER A 86 -1.09 -7.77 13.45
N ARG A 87 -1.12 -7.83 12.12
CA ARG A 87 -0.08 -7.32 11.24
C ARG A 87 -0.72 -6.43 10.19
N ASP A 88 -0.38 -5.15 10.19
CA ASP A 88 -0.96 -4.14 9.29
C ASP A 88 0.14 -3.49 8.44
N VAL A 89 -0.12 -3.32 7.14
CA VAL A 89 0.80 -2.68 6.20
C VAL A 89 0.24 -1.32 5.83
N GLN A 90 1.02 -0.28 6.03
CA GLN A 90 0.61 1.08 5.70
C GLN A 90 1.64 1.80 4.88
N TYR A 91 1.15 2.60 3.96
CA TYR A 91 1.95 3.31 2.99
C TYR A 91 2.06 4.78 3.37
N PHE A 92 3.22 5.35 3.11
CA PHE A 92 3.46 6.79 3.25
C PHE A 92 4.20 7.30 2.03
N ALA A 93 3.88 8.51 1.61
CA ALA A 93 4.60 9.19 0.55
C ALA A 93 6.01 9.54 1.05
N CYS A 94 7.02 9.42 0.19
CA CYS A 94 8.39 9.68 0.55
C CYS A 94 9.17 10.30 -0.61
N SER A 95 10.25 10.99 -0.27
CA SER A 95 11.13 11.62 -1.26
C SER A 95 12.13 10.63 -1.86
N GLU A 96 12.70 11.00 -3.00
CA GLU A 96 13.82 10.27 -3.58
C GLU A 96 15.06 10.26 -2.67
N ALA A 97 15.28 11.33 -1.89
CA ALA A 97 16.38 11.42 -0.93
C ALA A 97 16.27 10.33 0.16
N TYR A 98 15.07 10.18 0.73
CA TYR A 98 14.77 9.10 1.67
C TYR A 98 15.02 7.72 1.03
N ILE A 99 14.56 7.51 -0.21
CA ILE A 99 14.73 6.23 -0.91
C ILE A 99 16.21 5.88 -1.11
N ASN A 100 17.00 6.87 -1.52
CA ASN A 100 18.43 6.68 -1.74
C ASN A 100 19.15 6.32 -0.44
N GLU A 101 18.72 6.91 0.67
CA GLU A 101 19.32 6.64 1.98
C GLU A 101 18.94 5.27 2.54
N ILE A 102 17.67 4.86 2.39
CA ILE A 102 17.24 3.49 2.72
C ILE A 102 17.97 2.46 1.84
N LYS A 103 18.12 2.71 0.52
CA LYS A 103 18.89 1.85 -0.38
C LYS A 103 20.36 1.77 0.03
N ARG A 104 20.97 2.88 0.42
CA ARG A 104 22.36 2.94 0.90
C ARG A 104 22.53 2.04 2.11
N ILE A 105 21.71 2.25 3.14
CA ILE A 105 21.79 1.52 4.41
C ILE A 105 21.52 0.03 4.23
N ARG A 106 20.56 -0.33 3.38
CA ARG A 106 20.27 -1.74 3.02
C ARG A 106 21.50 -2.45 2.44
N ASN A 107 22.28 -1.75 1.63
CA ASN A 107 23.43 -2.34 0.95
C ASN A 107 24.72 -2.29 1.80
N LEU A 108 24.68 -1.72 3.02
CA LEU A 108 25.81 -1.76 3.93
C LEU A 108 25.86 -3.10 4.67
N PRO A 109 27.05 -3.71 4.85
CA PRO A 109 27.19 -4.85 5.74
C PRO A 109 26.84 -4.42 7.18
N PRO A 110 26.04 -5.20 7.92
CA PRO A 110 25.78 -4.89 9.32
C PRO A 110 27.09 -5.06 10.10
N VAL A 111 27.49 -3.98 10.75
CA VAL A 111 28.74 -3.88 11.52
C VAL A 111 28.62 -4.76 12.77
N SER A 112 29.67 -5.51 13.09
CA SER A 112 29.79 -6.24 14.35
C SER A 112 29.76 -5.25 15.53
N VAL A 113 29.09 -5.64 16.62
CA VAL A 113 29.00 -4.82 17.84
C VAL A 113 30.40 -4.53 18.44
N GLU A 114 31.44 -5.25 18.03
CA GLU A 114 32.82 -5.04 18.47
C GLU A 114 33.59 -3.82 17.89
N ASP A 115 33.16 -3.16 16.81
CA ASP A 115 33.95 -2.06 16.21
C ASP A 115 33.29 -0.68 16.37
N ARG A 116 33.05 -0.26 17.61
CA ARG A 116 33.11 1.17 17.95
C ARG A 116 34.51 1.47 18.46
N VAL A 117 35.35 1.99 17.57
CA VAL A 117 36.49 2.81 17.98
C VAL A 117 35.92 4.06 18.65
N GLU A 118 35.94 4.10 19.98
CA GLU A 118 35.69 5.32 20.74
C GLU A 118 36.80 6.34 20.42
N GLU A 119 36.46 7.42 19.71
CA GLU A 119 37.23 8.64 19.83
C GLU A 119 36.96 9.30 21.20
N PRO A 120 37.98 9.88 21.86
CA PRO A 120 38.01 9.90 23.31
C PRO A 120 37.28 11.11 23.90
N ALA A 121 36.11 10.87 24.50
CA ALA A 121 35.56 11.71 25.56
C ALA A 121 36.30 11.46 26.91
N GLN A 122 37.64 11.58 26.91
CA GLN A 122 38.48 11.41 28.11
C GLN A 122 38.78 12.72 28.86
N GLN A 123 38.01 13.79 28.67
CA GLN A 123 38.17 15.01 29.46
C GLN A 123 37.14 15.20 30.58
N TRP A 124 35.97 14.57 30.51
CA TRP A 124 34.91 14.79 31.51
C TRP A 124 34.93 13.77 32.67
N THR A 125 35.43 12.55 32.45
CA THR A 125 35.46 11.50 33.47
C THR A 125 36.60 11.64 34.47
N GLN A 126 37.72 12.30 34.12
CA GLN A 126 38.77 12.64 35.09
C GLN A 126 38.38 13.83 35.97
N LEU A 127 37.68 14.83 35.43
CA LEU A 127 37.20 15.98 36.20
C LEU A 127 36.14 15.58 37.24
N LEU A 128 35.20 14.70 36.88
CA LEU A 128 34.15 14.26 37.81
C LEU A 128 34.66 13.28 38.90
N ARG A 129 35.81 12.64 38.70
CA ARG A 129 36.43 11.76 39.70
C ARG A 129 37.26 12.51 40.75
N GLN A 130 37.74 13.71 40.44
CA GLN A 130 38.37 14.61 41.42
C GLN A 130 37.35 15.34 42.30
N PHE A 131 36.13 15.58 41.81
CA PHE A 131 35.11 16.31 42.56
C PHE A 131 34.31 15.47 43.57
N SER A 132 34.30 14.13 43.48
CA SER A 132 33.58 13.27 44.44
C SER A 132 34.43 12.80 45.64
N ALA A 133 35.72 13.12 45.66
CA ALA A 133 36.63 12.64 46.71
C ALA A 133 36.69 13.52 47.97
N HIS A 134 36.07 14.71 48.00
CA HIS A 134 36.21 15.68 49.10
C HIS A 134 34.89 16.32 49.61
N MET A 135 33.74 15.70 49.35
CA MET A 135 32.48 16.17 49.95
C MET A 135 32.21 15.46 51.30
N PRO A 136 32.03 16.20 52.41
CA PRO A 136 31.79 15.61 53.72
C PRO A 136 30.44 14.88 53.75
N LYS A 137 30.42 13.70 54.37
CA LYS A 137 29.31 12.71 54.41
C LYS A 137 27.96 13.23 54.97
N ILE A 138 27.88 14.48 55.41
CA ILE A 138 26.68 15.07 56.01
C ILE A 138 25.70 15.58 54.93
N LEU A 139 26.15 15.85 53.68
CA LEU A 139 25.25 16.31 52.61
C LEU A 139 24.53 15.19 51.85
N ILE A 140 24.97 13.93 51.99
CA ILE A 140 24.33 12.77 51.34
C ILE A 140 23.07 12.34 52.10
N LEU A 141 22.96 12.68 53.40
CA LEU A 141 21.82 12.29 54.23
C LEU A 141 20.57 13.17 54.02
N SER A 142 20.70 14.41 53.52
CA SER A 142 19.55 15.30 53.30
C SER A 142 18.82 15.06 51.97
N LEU A 143 19.50 14.52 50.95
CA LEU A 143 18.90 14.20 49.65
C LEU A 143 18.10 12.88 49.69
N VAL A 144 18.47 11.93 50.55
CA VAL A 144 17.73 10.67 50.74
C VAL A 144 16.42 10.89 51.50
N THR A 145 16.36 11.86 52.42
CA THR A 145 15.12 12.18 53.16
C THR A 145 14.07 12.92 52.32
N ILE A 146 14.49 13.70 51.32
CA ILE A 146 13.55 14.41 50.42
C ILE A 146 12.95 13.44 49.38
N GLY A 147 13.71 12.45 48.93
CA GLY A 147 13.20 11.39 48.04
C GLY A 147 12.19 10.44 48.70
N LEU A 148 12.30 10.19 50.01
CA LEU A 148 11.39 9.28 50.72
C LEU A 148 10.02 9.90 51.06
N LEU A 149 9.93 11.23 51.18
CA LEU A 149 8.66 11.94 51.48
C LEU A 149 7.75 12.11 50.25
N ILE A 150 8.30 12.07 49.04
CA ILE A 150 7.52 12.16 47.78
C ILE A 150 6.89 10.81 47.42
N VAL A 151 7.50 9.69 47.82
CA VAL A 151 6.99 8.33 47.54
C VAL A 151 5.87 7.90 48.50
N LEU A 152 5.78 8.48 49.70
CA LEU A 152 4.72 8.19 50.67
C LEU A 152 3.43 9.01 50.51
N SER A 153 3.36 9.96 49.56
CA SER A 153 2.17 10.81 49.34
C SER A 153 1.25 10.36 48.20
N ILE A 154 1.49 9.21 47.56
CA ILE A 154 0.68 8.75 46.41
C ILE A 154 -0.04 7.41 46.65
N THR A 155 0.08 6.77 47.81
CA THR A 155 -0.68 5.53 48.10
C THR A 155 -1.23 5.46 49.52
N SER A 156 -2.28 6.24 49.83
CA SER A 156 -3.22 5.94 50.93
C SER A 156 -4.44 6.89 50.93
N LYS A 157 -5.52 6.52 50.25
CA LYS A 157 -6.87 6.34 50.83
C LYS A 157 -7.93 6.11 49.74
N GLY A 158 -8.56 4.95 49.80
CA GLY A 158 -9.84 4.67 49.13
C GLY A 158 -11.01 4.65 50.12
N ASN A 159 -12.18 4.95 49.57
CA ASN A 159 -13.56 4.60 49.94
C ASN A 159 -14.33 5.22 51.14
N ASP A 160 -15.52 5.71 50.74
CA ASP A 160 -16.89 5.55 51.27
C ASP A 160 -17.57 6.57 52.22
N ASP A 161 -18.66 7.11 51.66
CA ASP A 161 -20.03 7.38 52.16
C ASP A 161 -20.31 8.05 53.51
N SER A 162 -21.08 9.15 53.47
CA SER A 162 -22.40 9.24 54.15
C SER A 162 -23.14 10.58 53.93
N ALA A 163 -24.42 10.42 53.57
CA ALA A 163 -25.61 11.21 53.88
C ALA A 163 -25.49 12.67 54.36
N ASN A 164 -26.21 13.57 53.66
CA ASN A 164 -27.08 14.50 54.36
C ASN A 164 -28.38 14.77 53.58
N THR A 165 -29.47 14.30 54.15
CA THR A 165 -30.87 14.66 53.87
C THR A 165 -31.18 16.07 54.35
N PHE A 166 -31.88 16.90 53.55
CA PHE A 166 -33.09 17.59 54.01
C PHE A 166 -33.90 18.23 52.84
N SER A 167 -35.12 17.71 52.67
CA SER A 167 -36.41 18.36 52.33
C SER A 167 -36.54 19.35 51.15
N GLY A 168 -37.51 19.07 50.26
CA GLY A 168 -38.20 20.13 49.51
C GLY A 168 -39.00 19.73 48.25
N SER A 169 -40.14 19.05 48.44
CA SER A 169 -41.38 19.05 47.62
C SER A 169 -41.36 18.96 46.08
N VAL A 170 -41.90 17.83 45.61
CA VAL A 170 -42.89 17.60 44.53
C VAL A 170 -43.37 18.81 43.70
N GLY A 171 -43.32 18.65 42.37
CA GLY A 171 -44.09 19.43 41.39
C GLY A 171 -44.04 18.82 39.99
N VAL A 172 -45.16 18.23 39.58
CA VAL A 172 -45.45 17.69 38.24
C VAL A 172 -45.75 18.84 37.26
N ALA A 173 -45.43 18.68 35.96
CA ALA A 173 -46.24 19.06 34.78
C ALA A 173 -45.48 19.74 33.61
N MET A 174 -45.69 19.15 32.44
CA MET A 174 -46.12 19.75 31.16
C MET A 174 -45.23 20.73 30.37
N ALA A 175 -45.02 20.34 29.10
CA ALA A 175 -45.23 21.06 27.84
C ALA A 175 -44.81 22.54 27.69
N GLY A 176 -44.09 22.84 26.61
CA GLY A 176 -43.84 24.22 26.18
C GLY A 176 -42.94 24.34 24.95
N GLU A 177 -43.61 24.45 23.81
CA GLU A 177 -43.23 24.82 22.44
C GLU A 177 -42.45 26.16 22.29
N LYS A 178 -41.87 26.36 21.09
CA LYS A 178 -41.49 27.64 20.40
C LYS A 178 -40.14 28.31 20.74
N ASP A 179 -39.45 29.03 19.85
CA ASP A 179 -39.51 29.32 18.39
C ASP A 179 -38.23 30.15 18.07
N ASP A 180 -37.93 30.28 16.77
CA ASP A 180 -37.27 31.40 16.08
C ASP A 180 -35.73 31.55 16.01
N ASP A 181 -35.23 31.29 14.79
CA ASP A 181 -34.55 32.20 13.85
C ASP A 181 -33.41 33.10 14.33
N PHE A 182 -32.26 33.01 13.63
CA PHE A 182 -31.60 34.21 13.08
C PHE A 182 -30.67 33.86 11.90
N GLU A 183 -30.92 34.51 10.76
CA GLU A 183 -30.14 34.50 9.51
C GLU A 183 -28.78 35.22 9.61
N ALA A 184 -27.95 34.95 8.59
CA ALA A 184 -26.59 35.44 8.32
C ALA A 184 -26.44 36.99 8.19
N PRO A 185 -25.23 37.50 7.90
CA PRO A 185 -24.95 37.74 6.48
C PRO A 185 -23.49 37.57 6.02
N MET A 186 -23.41 37.39 4.70
CA MET A 186 -22.25 37.42 3.80
C MET A 186 -21.81 38.87 3.53
N VAL A 187 -20.51 39.15 3.37
CA VAL A 187 -20.01 40.38 2.74
C VAL A 187 -18.88 40.06 1.76
N LEU A 188 -19.06 40.58 0.55
CA LEU A 188 -18.21 40.54 -0.64
C LEU A 188 -17.36 41.82 -0.72
N THR A 189 -16.35 41.80 -1.61
CA THR A 189 -15.61 42.92 -2.27
C THR A 189 -14.21 43.27 -1.73
N ALA A 190 -13.20 43.66 -2.52
CA ALA A 190 -12.84 43.50 -3.94
C ALA A 190 -11.42 44.12 -4.16
N ILE A 191 -10.67 43.60 -5.15
CA ILE A 191 -9.61 44.20 -6.02
C ILE A 191 -8.36 44.90 -5.42
N SER A 192 -7.16 44.40 -5.77
CA SER A 192 -6.12 45.17 -6.50
C SER A 192 -4.89 44.31 -6.87
N GLU A 193 -4.65 44.12 -8.17
CA GLU A 193 -3.31 43.94 -8.80
C GLU A 193 -2.80 45.33 -9.25
N PRO A 194 -1.51 45.57 -9.67
CA PRO A 194 -0.54 44.61 -10.24
C PRO A 194 0.94 44.79 -9.83
N TYR A 195 1.79 43.78 -10.06
CA TYR A 195 3.16 44.01 -10.58
C TYR A 195 3.77 42.76 -11.22
N LYS A 196 4.31 42.94 -12.43
CA LYS A 196 5.02 41.94 -13.24
C LYS A 196 6.45 41.74 -12.74
N THR A 197 6.96 40.51 -12.81
CA THR A 197 8.34 40.28 -13.26
C THR A 197 8.46 38.89 -13.87
N GLU A 198 8.93 38.88 -15.12
CA GLU A 198 9.29 37.70 -15.90
C GLU A 198 10.55 37.05 -15.32
N THR A 199 10.59 35.73 -15.17
CA THR A 199 11.76 34.93 -15.58
C THR A 199 11.35 33.51 -15.95
N SER A 200 11.76 33.13 -17.16
CA SER A 200 11.59 31.86 -17.85
C SER A 200 12.12 30.66 -17.06
N VAL A 201 11.30 29.61 -16.93
CA VAL A 201 11.77 28.22 -16.87
C VAL A 201 10.87 27.36 -17.76
N THR A 202 11.51 26.69 -18.69
CA THR A 202 10.98 25.89 -19.79
C THR A 202 10.04 24.79 -19.30
N ALA A 203 8.74 24.93 -19.58
CA ALA A 203 7.77 23.85 -19.41
C ALA A 203 8.02 22.77 -20.47
N ALA A 204 8.48 21.59 -20.03
CA ALA A 204 8.46 20.39 -20.85
C ALA A 204 7.00 20.01 -21.10
N ARG A 205 6.60 20.03 -22.38
CA ARG A 205 5.28 19.65 -22.85
C ARG A 205 5.00 18.18 -22.51
N THR A 206 4.00 17.91 -21.68
CA THR A 206 3.37 16.60 -21.60
C THR A 206 2.31 16.52 -22.71
N ASN A 207 2.51 15.66 -23.69
CA ASN A 207 1.48 15.35 -24.69
C ASN A 207 0.35 14.53 -24.02
N PRO A 208 -0.92 14.81 -24.31
CA PRO A 208 -2.03 13.93 -23.94
C PRO A 208 -1.95 12.62 -24.72
N ILE A 209 -2.21 11.49 -24.05
CA ILE A 209 -2.27 10.15 -24.64
C ILE A 209 -3.38 10.13 -25.71
N VAL A 210 -2.99 9.82 -26.94
CA VAL A 210 -3.92 9.64 -28.07
C VAL A 210 -4.41 8.19 -28.05
N LEU A 211 -5.67 7.99 -27.70
CA LEU A 211 -6.39 6.72 -27.87
C LEU A 211 -6.50 6.44 -29.37
N SER A 212 -5.81 5.40 -29.86
CA SER A 212 -5.89 4.96 -31.26
C SER A 212 -6.99 3.90 -31.45
N HIS A 213 -7.56 3.92 -32.65
CA HIS A 213 -8.87 3.39 -33.02
C HIS A 213 -9.11 1.88 -32.86
N VAL A 214 -10.39 1.60 -32.60
CA VAL A 214 -11.12 0.32 -32.68
C VAL A 214 -10.78 -0.44 -33.97
N SER A 215 -10.45 -1.72 -33.83
CA SER A 215 -10.28 -2.66 -34.94
C SER A 215 -11.48 -3.63 -34.95
N ASP A 216 -12.35 -3.48 -35.95
CA ASP A 216 -13.49 -4.37 -36.22
C ASP A 216 -13.03 -5.71 -36.83
N GLN A 217 -13.46 -6.81 -36.21
CA GLN A 217 -13.91 -8.03 -36.90
C GLN A 217 -15.13 -8.58 -36.16
N PRO A 218 -16.17 -9.05 -36.89
CA PRO A 218 -17.46 -9.34 -36.29
C PRO A 218 -17.49 -10.75 -35.74
N ASP A 219 -17.69 -10.89 -34.42
CA ASP A 219 -18.16 -12.14 -33.85
C ASP A 219 -19.46 -11.90 -33.08
N SER A 220 -20.42 -12.77 -33.33
CA SER A 220 -21.85 -12.58 -33.10
C SER A 220 -22.25 -12.42 -31.63
N ASN A 221 -23.21 -11.52 -31.38
CA ASN A 221 -24.09 -11.43 -30.20
C ASN A 221 -23.54 -10.95 -28.85
N HIS A 222 -22.34 -10.38 -28.77
CA HIS A 222 -21.91 -9.67 -27.55
C HIS A 222 -22.03 -8.16 -27.73
N GLU A 223 -22.64 -7.47 -26.75
CA GLU A 223 -22.56 -6.01 -26.64
C GLU A 223 -21.08 -5.60 -26.81
N SER A 224 -20.79 -4.61 -27.67
CA SER A 224 -19.41 -4.23 -27.97
C SER A 224 -18.75 -3.59 -26.75
N PHE A 225 -18.02 -4.37 -25.97
CA PHE A 225 -17.23 -3.84 -24.86
C PHE A 225 -16.00 -3.12 -25.39
N GLU A 226 -15.58 -2.08 -24.67
CA GLU A 226 -14.37 -1.36 -25.05
C GLU A 226 -13.14 -2.16 -24.65
N VAL A 227 -12.24 -2.33 -25.62
CA VAL A 227 -10.98 -3.04 -25.44
C VAL A 227 -9.84 -2.04 -25.46
N ILE A 228 -9.12 -1.94 -24.34
CA ILE A 228 -8.04 -0.98 -24.14
C ILE A 228 -6.71 -1.61 -24.54
N ASP A 229 -6.04 -0.98 -25.49
CA ASP A 229 -4.70 -1.36 -25.93
C ASP A 229 -3.67 -0.75 -24.97
N ILE A 230 -2.91 -1.61 -24.26
CA ILE A 230 -1.84 -1.16 -23.37
C ILE A 230 -0.56 -0.92 -24.19
N ASP A 231 0.11 0.22 -24.01
CA ASP A 231 1.40 0.44 -24.67
C ASP A 231 2.44 -0.58 -24.18
N LYS A 232 3.25 -1.11 -25.10
CA LYS A 232 4.30 -2.10 -24.82
C LYS A 232 5.43 -1.54 -23.96
N GLU A 233 5.58 -0.21 -23.90
CA GLU A 233 6.68 0.46 -23.20
C GLU A 233 6.42 0.71 -21.71
N GLU A 234 5.17 0.61 -21.24
CA GLU A 234 4.80 1.01 -19.88
C GLU A 234 4.03 -0.07 -19.12
N SER A 235 4.18 -0.06 -17.79
CA SER A 235 3.27 -0.82 -16.91
C SER A 235 1.99 -0.01 -16.71
N PHE A 236 0.85 -0.60 -17.01
CA PHE A 236 -0.45 0.08 -16.93
C PHE A 236 -1.09 -0.09 -15.56
N PHE A 237 -1.54 1.02 -14.96
CA PHE A 237 -2.05 1.02 -13.59
C PHE A 237 -3.49 1.54 -13.44
N GLY A 238 -4.16 2.07 -14.46
CA GLY A 238 -5.43 2.79 -14.22
C GLY A 238 -6.05 3.38 -15.48
N LEU A 239 -7.35 3.67 -15.40
CA LEU A 239 -8.18 4.01 -16.54
C LEU A 239 -8.68 5.46 -16.51
N PRO A 240 -9.17 6.00 -17.64
CA PRO A 240 -10.02 7.20 -17.62
C PRO A 240 -11.23 7.01 -16.69
N LYS A 241 -11.75 8.11 -16.13
CA LYS A 241 -12.70 8.08 -15.01
C LYS A 241 -14.05 7.42 -15.33
N GLU A 242 -14.41 7.35 -16.60
CA GLU A 242 -15.63 6.71 -17.08
C GLU A 242 -15.54 5.17 -17.12
N TYR A 243 -14.35 4.60 -16.91
CA TYR A 243 -14.11 3.17 -17.05
C TYR A 243 -13.77 2.48 -15.72
N VAL A 244 -14.00 1.16 -15.72
CA VAL A 244 -13.57 0.23 -14.67
C VAL A 244 -13.20 -1.11 -15.31
N ALA A 245 -12.14 -1.75 -14.81
CA ALA A 245 -11.76 -3.10 -15.19
C ALA A 245 -11.71 -4.01 -13.97
N LEU A 246 -12.35 -5.18 -14.09
CA LEU A 246 -12.18 -6.30 -13.17
C LEU A 246 -11.18 -7.28 -13.78
N THR A 247 -10.19 -7.67 -12.98
CA THR A 247 -9.18 -8.63 -13.39
C THR A 247 -9.04 -9.73 -12.34
N PHE A 248 -8.94 -10.98 -12.77
CA PHE A 248 -8.90 -12.15 -11.90
C PHE A 248 -7.60 -12.92 -12.10
N ASP A 249 -6.78 -12.99 -11.06
CA ASP A 249 -5.51 -13.70 -11.03
C ASP A 249 -5.67 -15.12 -10.46
N ASP A 250 -4.59 -15.90 -10.53
CA ASP A 250 -4.44 -17.25 -9.97
C ASP A 250 -5.32 -18.34 -10.56
N GLY A 251 -6.09 -18.04 -11.60
CA GLY A 251 -6.84 -19.02 -12.37
C GLY A 251 -5.97 -19.87 -13.31
N PRO A 252 -6.60 -20.72 -14.13
CA PRO A 252 -7.98 -21.15 -13.99
C PRO A 252 -8.14 -22.08 -12.78
N SER A 253 -9.29 -22.02 -12.14
CA SER A 253 -9.67 -22.84 -10.99
C SER A 253 -10.92 -23.66 -11.30
N THR A 254 -11.39 -24.45 -10.32
CA THR A 254 -12.71 -25.10 -10.41
C THR A 254 -13.87 -24.11 -10.34
N LEU A 255 -13.59 -22.84 -9.96
CA LEU A 255 -14.57 -21.77 -9.84
C LEU A 255 -14.68 -20.92 -11.10
N THR A 256 -13.72 -20.97 -12.04
CA THR A 256 -13.65 -20.06 -13.20
C THR A 256 -14.97 -19.98 -13.95
N LYS A 257 -15.62 -21.13 -14.21
CA LYS A 257 -16.91 -21.14 -14.93
C LYS A 257 -18.00 -20.37 -14.16
N GLN A 258 -18.05 -20.49 -12.84
CA GLN A 258 -19.01 -19.74 -12.01
C GLN A 258 -18.74 -18.23 -12.00
N PHE A 259 -17.46 -17.82 -12.03
CA PHE A 259 -17.11 -16.41 -12.23
C PHE A 259 -17.63 -15.91 -13.59
N VAL A 260 -17.36 -16.66 -14.66
CA VAL A 260 -17.79 -16.34 -16.03
C VAL A 260 -19.32 -16.28 -16.10
N ASP A 261 -20.04 -17.24 -15.52
CA ASP A 261 -21.50 -17.27 -15.51
C ASP A 261 -22.08 -16.01 -14.88
N ILE A 262 -21.61 -15.61 -13.69
CA ILE A 262 -22.05 -14.38 -13.01
C ILE A 262 -21.75 -13.15 -13.88
N LEU A 263 -20.57 -13.06 -14.47
CA LEU A 263 -20.19 -11.93 -15.33
C LEU A 263 -21.08 -11.85 -16.58
N THR A 264 -21.31 -12.97 -17.25
CA THR A 264 -22.16 -13.07 -18.45
C THR A 264 -23.63 -12.76 -18.13
N GLU A 265 -24.19 -13.32 -17.06
CA GLU A 265 -25.55 -13.00 -16.58
C GLU A 265 -25.71 -11.51 -16.30
N GLN A 266 -24.64 -10.88 -15.79
CA GLN A 266 -24.59 -9.46 -15.52
C GLN A 266 -24.17 -8.62 -16.75
N LYS A 267 -23.95 -9.22 -17.92
CA LYS A 267 -23.47 -8.51 -19.12
C LYS A 267 -22.20 -7.68 -18.86
N VAL A 268 -21.24 -8.26 -18.16
CA VAL A 268 -19.96 -7.63 -17.83
C VAL A 268 -18.85 -8.49 -18.40
N VAL A 269 -17.80 -7.85 -18.91
CA VAL A 269 -16.54 -8.49 -19.28
C VAL A 269 -15.48 -8.26 -18.21
N ALA A 270 -14.55 -9.20 -18.13
CA ALA A 270 -13.38 -9.14 -17.27
C ALA A 270 -12.15 -9.75 -17.95
N THR A 271 -10.98 -9.50 -17.37
CA THR A 271 -9.72 -10.10 -17.81
C THR A 271 -9.26 -11.17 -16.81
N PHE A 272 -9.00 -12.38 -17.27
CA PHE A 272 -8.49 -13.48 -16.45
C PHE A 272 -7.01 -13.74 -16.75
N LEU A 273 -6.17 -13.69 -15.73
CA LEU A 273 -4.72 -13.85 -15.80
C LEU A 273 -4.38 -15.23 -15.22
N PHE A 274 -4.05 -16.16 -16.12
CA PHE A 274 -3.97 -17.58 -15.78
C PHE A 274 -2.54 -18.08 -15.58
N VAL A 275 -2.37 -18.92 -14.55
CA VAL A 275 -1.12 -19.63 -14.23
C VAL A 275 -1.02 -20.89 -15.09
N GLY A 276 0.05 -21.02 -15.87
CA GLY A 276 0.21 -22.08 -16.88
C GLY A 276 0.01 -23.52 -16.36
N GLN A 277 0.55 -23.85 -15.19
CA GLN A 277 0.35 -25.16 -14.56
C GLN A 277 -1.12 -25.46 -14.24
N LYS A 278 -1.92 -24.43 -13.92
CA LYS A 278 -3.35 -24.59 -13.65
C LYS A 278 -4.15 -24.72 -14.95
N VAL A 279 -3.71 -24.08 -16.03
CA VAL A 279 -4.28 -24.25 -17.37
C VAL A 279 -4.24 -25.70 -17.81
N GLU A 280 -3.13 -26.41 -17.60
CA GLU A 280 -3.03 -27.83 -17.94
C GLU A 280 -4.09 -28.70 -17.25
N ARG A 281 -4.49 -28.32 -16.03
CA ARG A 281 -5.45 -29.07 -15.20
C ARG A 281 -6.90 -28.67 -15.45
N ASN A 282 -7.15 -27.45 -15.93
CA ASN A 282 -8.49 -26.87 -16.10
C ASN A 282 -8.68 -26.29 -17.50
N ARG A 283 -8.28 -27.03 -18.54
CA ARG A 283 -8.33 -26.59 -19.95
C ARG A 283 -9.72 -26.11 -20.38
N ASP A 284 -10.75 -26.85 -19.99
CA ASP A 284 -12.16 -26.53 -20.32
C ASP A 284 -12.61 -25.20 -19.71
N ALA A 285 -12.05 -24.79 -18.57
CA ALA A 285 -12.38 -23.51 -17.96
C ALA A 285 -11.80 -22.34 -18.76
N VAL A 286 -10.60 -22.50 -19.32
CA VAL A 286 -9.97 -21.49 -20.19
C VAL A 286 -10.74 -21.31 -21.49
N ILE A 287 -11.10 -22.42 -22.13
CA ILE A 287 -11.94 -22.41 -23.34
C ILE A 287 -13.25 -21.70 -23.04
N TYR A 288 -13.93 -22.10 -21.96
CA TYR A 288 -15.20 -21.51 -21.55
C TYR A 288 -15.11 -20.00 -21.34
N ALA A 289 -14.11 -19.51 -20.59
CA ALA A 289 -13.91 -18.08 -20.38
C ALA A 289 -13.68 -17.32 -21.69
N SER A 290 -12.85 -17.86 -22.60
CA SER A 290 -12.56 -17.24 -23.90
C SER A 290 -13.78 -17.22 -24.84
N GLU A 291 -14.57 -18.28 -24.87
CA GLU A 291 -15.80 -18.39 -25.68
C GLU A 291 -16.91 -17.44 -25.18
N HIS A 292 -16.91 -17.11 -23.88
CA HIS A 292 -17.86 -16.16 -23.27
C HIS A 292 -17.36 -14.71 -23.30
N GLY A 293 -16.35 -14.42 -24.13
CA GLY A 293 -15.89 -13.05 -24.40
C GLY A 293 -14.98 -12.44 -23.32
N MET A 294 -14.48 -13.24 -22.38
CA MET A 294 -13.50 -12.76 -21.40
C MET A 294 -12.11 -12.64 -22.04
N ALA A 295 -11.36 -11.61 -21.63
CA ALA A 295 -9.97 -11.48 -22.06
C ALA A 295 -9.10 -12.44 -21.26
N ILE A 296 -8.18 -13.14 -21.94
CA ILE A 296 -7.28 -14.13 -21.33
C ILE A 296 -5.85 -13.59 -21.37
N GLY A 297 -5.17 -13.62 -20.22
CA GLY A 297 -3.79 -13.19 -20.05
C GLY A 297 -2.93 -14.22 -19.32
N ASN A 298 -1.64 -13.94 -19.28
CA ASN A 298 -0.59 -14.79 -18.72
C ASN A 298 -0.25 -14.36 -17.29
N HIS A 299 -0.17 -15.32 -16.36
CA HIS A 299 0.24 -15.10 -14.97
C HIS A 299 1.43 -15.98 -14.56
N SER A 300 2.38 -16.16 -15.48
CA SER A 300 3.53 -17.07 -15.41
C SER A 300 3.16 -18.56 -15.41
N TRP A 301 4.16 -19.43 -15.51
CA TRP A 301 3.96 -20.88 -15.52
C TRP A 301 3.50 -21.42 -14.18
N ASP A 302 4.18 -21.06 -13.09
CA ASP A 302 4.06 -21.69 -11.77
C ASP A 302 3.88 -20.68 -10.64
N HIS A 303 3.63 -19.41 -10.97
CA HIS A 303 3.51 -18.32 -10.02
C HIS A 303 4.83 -18.04 -9.26
N SER A 304 5.99 -18.30 -9.88
CA SER A 304 7.29 -17.96 -9.29
C SER A 304 7.50 -16.45 -9.16
N LEU A 305 8.42 -16.05 -8.27
CA LEU A 305 8.87 -14.67 -8.17
C LEU A 305 9.86 -14.36 -9.30
N LEU A 306 9.33 -14.16 -10.51
CA LEU A 306 10.08 -14.02 -11.76
C LEU A 306 11.27 -13.05 -11.72
N PRO A 307 11.25 -11.90 -11.01
CA PRO A 307 12.42 -11.03 -10.90
C PRO A 307 13.68 -11.72 -10.35
N LYS A 308 13.54 -12.82 -9.60
CA LYS A 308 14.66 -13.62 -9.07
C LYS A 308 15.19 -14.67 -10.07
N ASP A 309 14.42 -14.99 -11.10
CA ASP A 309 14.78 -16.01 -12.09
C ASP A 309 15.74 -15.48 -13.15
N THR A 310 16.42 -16.36 -13.88
CA THR A 310 17.27 -16.00 -15.03
C THR A 310 16.42 -15.49 -16.21
N PRO A 311 16.96 -14.71 -17.17
CA PRO A 311 16.17 -14.28 -18.33
C PRO A 311 15.62 -15.47 -19.14
N GLN A 312 16.40 -16.55 -19.24
CA GLN A 312 15.99 -17.80 -19.85
C GLN A 312 14.75 -18.39 -19.16
N ASN A 313 14.79 -18.51 -17.83
CA ASN A 313 13.67 -19.06 -17.05
C ASN A 313 12.43 -18.16 -17.11
N GLN A 314 12.63 -16.83 -17.12
CA GLN A 314 11.54 -15.87 -17.33
C GLN A 314 10.89 -16.11 -18.70
N SER A 315 11.68 -16.13 -19.77
CA SER A 315 11.18 -16.33 -21.13
C SER A 315 10.50 -17.69 -21.31
N GLU A 316 11.06 -18.76 -20.73
CA GLU A 316 10.45 -20.10 -20.74
C GLU A 316 9.11 -20.13 -19.99
N SER A 317 9.05 -19.54 -18.79
CA SER A 317 7.81 -19.46 -18.00
C SER A 317 6.69 -18.75 -18.77
N LEU A 318 7.00 -17.62 -19.39
CA LEU A 318 6.06 -16.82 -20.16
C LEU A 318 5.64 -17.50 -21.47
N SER A 319 6.61 -17.94 -22.29
CA SER A 319 6.34 -18.56 -23.59
C SER A 319 5.61 -19.90 -23.48
N LYS A 320 5.93 -20.71 -22.47
CA LYS A 320 5.23 -21.98 -22.21
C LYS A 320 3.78 -21.73 -21.82
N THR A 321 3.52 -20.75 -20.97
CA THR A 321 2.16 -20.36 -20.57
C THR A 321 1.37 -19.85 -21.77
N ASN A 322 1.95 -18.96 -22.59
CA ASN A 322 1.31 -18.51 -23.83
C ASN A 322 0.98 -19.68 -24.75
N SER A 323 1.94 -20.58 -24.99
CA SER A 323 1.75 -21.71 -25.90
C SER A 323 0.53 -22.56 -25.52
N VAL A 324 0.35 -22.85 -24.22
CA VAL A 324 -0.80 -23.64 -23.77
C VAL A 324 -2.10 -22.83 -23.88
N LEU A 325 -2.10 -21.55 -23.48
CA LEU A 325 -3.28 -20.68 -23.59
C LEU A 325 -3.72 -20.48 -25.04
N GLU A 326 -2.81 -20.12 -25.93
CA GLU A 326 -3.07 -19.89 -27.36
C GLU A 326 -3.56 -21.18 -28.06
N SER A 327 -3.06 -22.35 -27.64
CA SER A 327 -3.54 -23.65 -28.15
C SER A 327 -5.01 -23.94 -27.82
N LEU A 328 -5.51 -23.33 -26.74
CA LEU A 328 -6.88 -23.51 -26.24
C LEU A 328 -7.83 -22.43 -26.76
N THR A 329 -7.37 -21.19 -26.80
CA THR A 329 -8.20 -20.04 -27.14
C THR A 329 -8.17 -19.69 -28.61
N HIS A 330 -7.16 -20.17 -29.35
CA HIS A 330 -6.85 -19.77 -30.73
C HIS A 330 -6.65 -18.25 -30.90
N LYS A 331 -6.30 -17.55 -29.82
CA LYS A 331 -6.07 -16.10 -29.78
C LYS A 331 -4.66 -15.85 -29.22
N THR A 332 -3.93 -14.91 -29.81
CA THR A 332 -2.61 -14.48 -29.30
C THR A 332 -2.73 -13.94 -27.88
N VAL A 333 -1.84 -14.36 -26.97
CA VAL A 333 -1.79 -13.87 -25.59
C VAL A 333 -0.78 -12.73 -25.50
N THR A 334 -1.30 -11.52 -25.38
CA THR A 334 -0.52 -10.27 -25.33
C THR A 334 -0.42 -9.67 -23.94
N LEU A 335 -1.25 -10.10 -22.99
CA LEU A 335 -1.27 -9.57 -21.63
C LEU A 335 -0.50 -10.46 -20.68
N PHE A 336 0.26 -9.83 -19.79
CA PHE A 336 0.90 -10.50 -18.68
C PHE A 336 0.82 -9.67 -17.42
N ARG A 337 0.56 -10.34 -16.30
CA ARG A 337 0.72 -9.78 -14.97
C ARG A 337 1.77 -10.58 -14.22
N PRO A 338 2.82 -9.95 -13.66
CA PRO A 338 3.78 -10.65 -12.84
C PRO A 338 3.15 -11.11 -11.51
N PRO A 339 3.42 -12.35 -11.07
CA PRO A 339 3.10 -12.77 -9.71
C PRO A 339 3.57 -11.75 -8.67
N TYR A 340 2.74 -11.51 -7.64
CA TYR A 340 2.98 -10.55 -6.56
C TYR A 340 3.11 -9.07 -7.02
N GLY A 341 2.81 -8.77 -8.28
CA GLY A 341 3.08 -7.45 -8.87
C GLY A 341 4.59 -7.15 -8.97
N ALA A 342 5.43 -8.19 -8.94
CA ALA A 342 6.87 -8.02 -8.82
C ALA A 342 7.53 -7.83 -10.19
N VAL A 343 8.08 -6.64 -10.42
CA VAL A 343 8.70 -6.25 -11.68
C VAL A 343 10.13 -5.73 -11.51
N ASN A 344 10.96 -5.98 -12.52
CA ASN A 344 12.25 -5.33 -12.71
C ASN A 344 12.54 -5.14 -14.20
N ASN A 345 13.55 -4.33 -14.54
CA ASN A 345 13.86 -4.01 -15.94
C ASN A 345 14.19 -5.24 -16.79
N LYS A 346 14.75 -6.28 -16.17
CA LYS A 346 15.06 -7.54 -16.86
C LYS A 346 13.79 -8.26 -17.27
N LEU A 347 12.84 -8.43 -16.35
CA LEU A 347 11.55 -9.05 -16.64
C LEU A 347 10.77 -8.25 -17.69
N VAL A 348 10.74 -6.93 -17.58
CA VAL A 348 10.09 -6.05 -18.58
C VAL A 348 10.71 -6.26 -19.96
N SER A 349 12.04 -6.39 -20.05
CA SER A 349 12.72 -6.68 -21.32
C SER A 349 12.32 -8.04 -21.91
N GLU A 350 12.22 -9.09 -21.09
CA GLU A 350 11.78 -10.41 -21.55
C GLU A 350 10.31 -10.42 -22.01
N VAL A 351 9.42 -9.77 -21.26
CA VAL A 351 8.01 -9.59 -21.63
C VAL A 351 7.90 -8.90 -23.01
N LYS A 352 8.70 -7.84 -23.23
CA LYS A 352 8.72 -7.11 -24.50
C LYS A 352 9.22 -7.95 -25.67
N LYS A 353 10.26 -8.78 -25.47
CA LYS A 353 10.75 -9.72 -26.51
C LYS A 353 9.68 -10.71 -26.95
N LEU A 354 8.74 -11.05 -26.05
CA LEU A 354 7.59 -11.92 -26.34
C LEU A 354 6.37 -11.15 -26.87
N ASN A 355 6.51 -9.86 -27.22
CA ASN A 355 5.43 -8.99 -27.69
C ASN A 355 4.25 -8.84 -26.71
N MET A 356 4.51 -9.07 -25.43
CA MET A 356 3.51 -8.93 -24.38
C MET A 356 3.59 -7.56 -23.70
N LYS A 357 2.54 -7.24 -22.95
CA LYS A 357 2.33 -6.00 -22.20
C LYS A 357 2.15 -6.33 -20.73
N THR A 358 2.68 -5.47 -19.85
CA THR A 358 2.58 -5.67 -18.41
C THR A 358 1.35 -4.95 -17.86
N LEU A 359 0.36 -5.71 -17.39
CA LEU A 359 -0.86 -5.21 -16.75
C LEU A 359 -0.73 -5.29 -15.22
N LEU A 360 -0.72 -4.15 -14.55
CA LEU A 360 -0.78 -4.06 -13.09
C LEU A 360 -2.16 -3.55 -12.65
N TRP A 361 -2.25 -2.95 -11.47
CA TRP A 361 -3.52 -2.52 -10.87
C TRP A 361 -3.31 -1.27 -9.99
N ASN A 362 -4.38 -0.52 -9.78
CA ASN A 362 -4.44 0.59 -8.80
C ASN A 362 -5.53 0.40 -7.74
N ARG A 363 -6.26 -0.72 -7.78
CA ARG A 363 -7.25 -1.10 -6.78
C ARG A 363 -7.00 -2.54 -6.35
N ASP A 364 -6.81 -2.74 -5.06
CA ASP A 364 -6.51 -4.02 -4.43
C ASP A 364 -7.42 -4.19 -3.21
N PRO A 365 -8.50 -4.98 -3.32
CA PRO A 365 -9.40 -5.27 -2.21
C PRO A 365 -8.81 -6.24 -1.16
N GLU A 366 -7.60 -6.76 -1.39
CA GLU A 366 -6.96 -7.80 -0.58
C GLU A 366 -7.86 -9.02 -0.36
N ASP A 367 -8.59 -9.42 -1.41
CA ASP A 367 -9.56 -10.52 -1.37
C ASP A 367 -8.94 -11.88 -1.03
N TRP A 368 -7.66 -12.06 -1.35
CA TRP A 368 -6.82 -13.19 -0.94
C TRP A 368 -6.64 -13.30 0.60
N ASN A 369 -6.85 -12.21 1.34
CA ASN A 369 -6.78 -12.16 2.81
C ASN A 369 -8.15 -11.97 3.47
N ALA A 370 -9.23 -11.85 2.68
CA ALA A 370 -10.56 -11.61 3.21
C ALA A 370 -11.08 -12.82 3.99
N LYS A 371 -11.65 -12.59 5.17
CA LYS A 371 -12.24 -13.65 6.00
C LYS A 371 -13.63 -14.03 5.53
N LYS A 372 -14.35 -13.07 4.93
CA LYS A 372 -15.71 -13.22 4.43
C LYS A 372 -15.97 -12.27 3.24
N PRO A 373 -16.98 -12.54 2.41
CA PRO A 373 -17.30 -11.72 1.23
C PRO A 373 -17.51 -10.23 1.55
N GLU A 374 -18.07 -9.92 2.73
CA GLU A 374 -18.35 -8.54 3.13
C GLU A 374 -17.08 -7.69 3.32
N ASP A 375 -15.94 -8.31 3.62
CA ASP A 375 -14.68 -7.60 3.73
C ASP A 375 -14.26 -7.01 2.37
N ILE A 376 -14.48 -7.78 1.30
CA ILE A 376 -14.22 -7.39 -0.09
C ILE A 376 -15.22 -6.30 -0.50
N ILE A 377 -16.52 -6.52 -0.26
CA ILE A 377 -17.59 -5.58 -0.63
C ILE A 377 -17.36 -4.22 0.04
N ARG A 378 -16.95 -4.20 1.31
CA ARG A 378 -16.65 -2.96 2.05
C ARG A 378 -15.57 -2.13 1.37
N TYR A 379 -14.53 -2.75 0.81
CA TYR A 379 -13.49 -2.04 0.07
C TYR A 379 -14.08 -1.24 -1.09
N PHE A 380 -14.94 -1.85 -1.92
CA PHE A 380 -15.57 -1.19 -3.06
C PHE A 380 -16.42 0.02 -2.67
N HIS A 381 -17.02 0.02 -1.47
CA HIS A 381 -17.75 1.17 -0.95
C HIS A 381 -16.86 2.30 -0.43
N GLN A 382 -15.58 2.03 -0.12
CA GLN A 382 -14.66 2.98 0.50
C GLN A 382 -13.72 3.67 -0.50
N VAL A 383 -13.56 3.11 -1.70
CA VAL A 383 -12.62 3.62 -2.71
C VAL A 383 -13.35 4.26 -3.88
N GLU A 384 -12.69 5.21 -4.55
CA GLU A 384 -13.18 5.75 -5.82
C GLU A 384 -13.09 4.66 -6.90
N ALA A 385 -14.24 4.33 -7.49
CA ALA A 385 -14.38 3.29 -8.49
C ALA A 385 -13.96 3.75 -9.89
N ALA A 386 -14.17 5.02 -10.21
CA ALA A 386 -13.78 5.63 -11.47
C ALA A 386 -12.30 5.45 -11.76
N GLY A 387 -11.96 4.95 -12.94
CA GLY A 387 -10.57 4.73 -13.36
C GLY A 387 -9.90 3.50 -12.73
N GLY A 388 -10.67 2.65 -12.06
CA GLY A 388 -10.16 1.51 -11.30
C GLY A 388 -9.80 0.31 -12.17
N VAL A 389 -8.59 -0.22 -11.98
CA VAL A 389 -8.19 -1.56 -12.41
C VAL A 389 -8.06 -2.39 -11.15
N TYR A 390 -9.03 -3.28 -10.92
CA TYR A 390 -9.12 -4.10 -9.73
C TYR A 390 -8.41 -5.42 -9.93
N VAL A 391 -7.45 -5.74 -9.06
CA VAL A 391 -6.95 -7.10 -8.89
C VAL A 391 -7.87 -7.86 -7.95
N LEU A 392 -8.31 -9.04 -8.39
CA LEU A 392 -9.09 -10.01 -7.64
C LEU A 392 -8.50 -11.39 -7.90
N HIS A 393 -8.87 -12.39 -7.11
CA HIS A 393 -8.37 -13.76 -7.22
C HIS A 393 -9.53 -14.74 -7.28
N GLU A 394 -9.34 -15.85 -7.99
CA GLU A 394 -10.35 -16.91 -8.08
C GLU A 394 -10.46 -17.72 -6.76
N ASN A 395 -11.18 -17.16 -5.79
CA ASN A 395 -11.49 -17.82 -4.52
C ASN A 395 -12.98 -17.70 -4.16
N LYS A 396 -13.40 -18.47 -3.16
CA LYS A 396 -14.81 -18.58 -2.75
C LYS A 396 -15.39 -17.24 -2.25
N ASN A 397 -14.64 -16.48 -1.45
CA ASN A 397 -15.13 -15.22 -0.90
C ASN A 397 -15.34 -14.19 -2.01
N THR A 398 -14.42 -14.13 -2.98
CA THR A 398 -14.55 -13.26 -4.15
C THR A 398 -15.72 -13.66 -5.03
N LEU A 399 -15.93 -14.95 -5.26
CA LEU A 399 -17.07 -15.45 -6.03
C LEU A 399 -18.40 -15.05 -5.38
N GLU A 400 -18.53 -15.22 -4.07
CA GLU A 400 -19.72 -14.83 -3.30
C GLU A 400 -19.93 -13.30 -3.26
N ALA A 401 -18.85 -12.51 -3.23
CA ALA A 401 -18.91 -11.05 -3.24
C ALA A 401 -19.27 -10.46 -4.63
N LEU A 402 -18.95 -11.18 -5.70
CA LEU A 402 -18.99 -10.66 -7.08
C LEU A 402 -20.33 -10.03 -7.48
N PRO A 403 -21.52 -10.63 -7.19
CA PRO A 403 -22.79 -10.00 -7.54
C PRO A 403 -23.00 -8.62 -6.89
N ALA A 404 -22.58 -8.46 -5.63
CA ALA A 404 -22.70 -7.19 -4.92
C ALA A 404 -21.70 -6.15 -5.45
N ILE A 405 -20.48 -6.58 -5.78
CA ILE A 405 -19.46 -5.74 -6.43
C ILE A 405 -19.99 -5.19 -7.76
N LEU A 406 -20.51 -6.07 -8.62
CA LEU A 406 -21.05 -5.69 -9.93
C LEU A 406 -22.23 -4.74 -9.82
N LYS A 407 -23.15 -4.99 -8.87
CA LYS A 407 -24.25 -4.07 -8.58
C LYS A 407 -23.73 -2.68 -8.21
N HIS A 408 -22.78 -2.61 -7.27
CA HIS A 408 -22.21 -1.34 -6.82
C HIS A 408 -21.55 -0.56 -7.96
N LEU A 409 -20.73 -1.22 -8.77
CA LEU A 409 -20.02 -0.58 -9.88
C LEU A 409 -20.97 -0.09 -10.98
N LYS A 410 -22.05 -0.83 -11.27
CA LYS A 410 -23.08 -0.40 -12.22
C LYS A 410 -23.84 0.84 -11.75
N GLU A 411 -24.12 0.96 -10.46
CA GLU A 411 -24.77 2.15 -9.88
C GLU A 411 -23.90 3.42 -10.03
N LYS A 412 -22.59 3.28 -10.27
CA LYS A 412 -21.68 4.39 -10.57
C LYS A 412 -21.70 4.83 -12.05
N ASN A 413 -22.49 4.16 -12.91
CA ASN A 413 -22.54 4.42 -14.35
C ASN A 413 -21.18 4.32 -15.07
N LEU A 414 -20.30 3.43 -14.59
CA LEU A 414 -19.00 3.17 -15.20
C LEU A 414 -19.12 2.12 -16.32
N LYS A 415 -18.29 2.25 -17.34
CA LYS A 415 -18.17 1.29 -18.44
C LYS A 415 -17.14 0.22 -18.09
N PHE A 416 -17.55 -1.05 -18.18
CA PHE A 416 -16.64 -2.17 -18.00
C PHE A 416 -15.78 -2.38 -19.23
N VAL A 417 -14.49 -2.59 -19.03
CA VAL A 417 -13.50 -2.75 -20.10
C VAL A 417 -12.58 -3.94 -19.87
N ILE A 418 -12.00 -4.41 -20.96
CA ILE A 418 -10.96 -5.44 -20.98
C ILE A 418 -9.72 -4.91 -21.69
N PHE A 419 -8.60 -5.60 -21.52
CA PHE A 419 -7.33 -5.21 -22.12
C PHE A 419 -6.96 -6.10 -23.31
N LYS A 420 -6.09 -5.59 -24.20
CA LYS A 420 -5.39 -6.37 -25.23
C LYS A 420 -3.96 -5.89 -25.44
#